data_AF-A0A645B9J7-F1
#
_entry.id   AF-A0A645B9J7-F1
#
_cell.length_a   1.000
_cell.length_b   1.000
_cell.length_c   1.000
_cell.angle_alpha   90.00
_cell.angle_beta   90.00
_cell.angle_gamma   90.00
#
_symmetry.space_group_name_H-M   'P 1'
#
loop_
_entity.id
_entity.type
_entity.pdbx_description
1 polymer ?
#
loop_
_entity_poly.entity_id
_entity_poly.type
_entity_poly.pdbx_seq_one_letter_code
_entity_poly.pdbx_strand_id
1 'polypeptide(L)'
;MNGLIKAFEKRPVSYERIQEISQNIERELRAKGETEVTTEAIGETVMKHLESTDKIAYVRFASVYRQFADVNNFMQEIQNMMSKEKTKI
;
A
#
# COMPACT_ATOMS: atom_id res chain seq x y z
N MET A 1 -8.18 10.35 -2.32
CA MET A 1 -7.28 9.69 -3.29
C MET A 1 -5.84 10.23 -3.32
N ASN A 2 -5.55 11.45 -2.84
CA ASN A 2 -4.23 12.07 -3.00
C ASN A 2 -3.05 11.24 -2.47
N GLY A 3 -3.19 10.51 -1.35
CA GLY A 3 -2.14 9.63 -0.83
C GLY A 3 -1.80 8.47 -1.77
N LEU A 4 -2.83 7.86 -2.38
CA LEU A 4 -2.67 6.78 -3.36
C LEU A 4 -2.00 7.28 -4.64
N ILE A 5 -2.44 8.44 -5.15
CA ILE A 5 -1.85 9.06 -6.34
C ILE A 5 -0.37 9.39 -6.12
N LYS A 6 -0.01 9.95 -4.95
CA LYS A 6 1.38 10.23 -4.59
C LYS A 6 2.24 8.96 -4.54
N ALA A 7 1.70 7.84 -4.07
CA ALA A 7 2.43 6.56 -4.06
C ALA A 7 2.88 6.15 -5.48
N PHE A 8 2.02 6.34 -6.48
CA PHE A 8 2.28 6.00 -7.88
C PHE A 8 3.02 7.08 -8.70
N GLU A 9 3.51 8.16 -8.08
CA GLU A 9 4.16 9.25 -8.81
C GLU A 9 5.36 8.74 -9.65
N LYS A 10 5.41 9.09 -10.96
CA LYS A 10 6.44 8.62 -11.91
C LYS A 10 6.49 7.09 -12.09
N ARG A 11 5.42 6.36 -11.75
CA ARG A 11 5.27 4.94 -12.07
C ARG A 11 4.43 4.77 -13.34
N PRO A 12 4.69 3.75 -14.17
CA PRO A 12 3.93 3.49 -15.39
C PRO A 12 2.60 2.81 -15.07
N VAL A 13 1.75 3.47 -14.27
CA VAL A 13 0.42 2.98 -13.89
C VAL A 13 -0.60 4.00 -14.35
N SER A 14 -1.62 3.56 -15.08
CA SER A 14 -2.65 4.45 -15.63
C SER A 14 -3.54 4.99 -14.50
N TYR A 15 -4.15 6.16 -14.74
CA TYR A 15 -5.05 6.76 -13.77
C TYR A 15 -6.27 5.89 -13.50
N GLU A 16 -6.79 5.22 -14.54
CA GLU A 16 -7.92 4.30 -14.46
C GLU A 16 -7.59 3.12 -13.53
N ARG A 17 -6.37 2.58 -13.62
CA ARG A 17 -5.92 1.52 -12.72
C ARG A 17 -5.84 1.99 -11.27
N ILE A 18 -5.39 3.23 -11.03
CA ILE A 18 -5.36 3.82 -9.69
C ILE A 18 -6.79 4.00 -9.15
N GLN A 19 -7.73 4.42 -9.98
CA GLN A 19 -9.15 4.52 -9.61
C GLN A 19 -9.73 3.13 -9.28
N GLU A 20 -9.44 2.12 -10.09
CA GLU A 20 -9.87 0.75 -9.86
C GLU A 20 -9.37 0.22 -8.51
N ILE A 21 -8.09 0.45 -8.18
CA ILE A 21 -7.51 0.10 -6.88
C ILE A 21 -8.26 0.81 -5.75
N SER A 22 -8.53 2.11 -5.89
CA SER A 22 -9.29 2.88 -4.89
C SER A 22 -10.69 2.31 -4.67
N GLN A 23 -11.39 1.92 -5.74
CA GLN A 23 -12.71 1.30 -5.65
C GLN A 23 -12.66 -0.09 -5.01
N ASN A 24 -11.63 -0.88 -5.30
CA ASN A 24 -11.44 -2.20 -4.70
C ASN A 24 -11.19 -2.10 -3.19
N ILE A 25 -10.34 -1.15 -2.77
CA ILE A 25 -10.10 -0.85 -1.35
C ILE A 25 -11.41 -0.47 -0.66
N GLU A 26 -12.19 0.43 -1.27
CA GLU A 26 -13.47 0.87 -0.71
C GLU A 26 -14.47 -0.29 -0.62
N ARG A 27 -14.56 -1.14 -1.65
CA ARG A 27 -15.40 -2.35 -1.63
C ARG A 27 -14.98 -3.31 -0.52
N GLU A 28 -13.69 -3.56 -0.35
CA GLU A 28 -13.15 -4.45 0.68
C GLU A 28 -13.46 -3.92 2.08
N LEU A 29 -13.31 -2.62 2.31
CA LEU A 29 -13.64 -1.99 3.59
C LEU A 29 -15.15 -2.05 3.89
N ARG A 30 -16.00 -1.72 2.90
CA ARG A 30 -17.46 -1.83 3.08
C ARG A 30 -17.92 -3.26 3.32
N ALA A 31 -17.29 -4.24 2.68
CA ALA A 31 -17.63 -5.66 2.84
C ALA A 31 -17.40 -6.20 4.26
N LYS A 32 -16.60 -5.51 5.09
CA LYS A 32 -16.43 -5.84 6.51
C LYS A 32 -17.69 -5.59 7.34
N GLY A 33 -18.65 -4.82 6.83
CA GLY A 33 -19.94 -4.56 7.50
C GLY A 33 -19.84 -3.65 8.72
N GLU A 34 -18.70 -3.01 8.92
CA GLU A 34 -18.47 -2.07 10.02
C GLU A 34 -19.03 -0.68 9.67
N THR A 35 -19.75 -0.07 10.61
CA THR A 35 -20.26 1.32 10.47
C THR A 35 -19.16 2.37 10.53
N GLU A 36 -18.05 2.05 11.20
CA GLU A 36 -16.89 2.92 11.32
C GLU A 36 -15.65 2.16 10.87
N VAL A 37 -14.80 2.82 10.09
CA VAL A 37 -13.56 2.22 9.59
C VAL A 37 -12.38 2.98 10.19
N THR A 38 -11.50 2.26 10.89
CA THR A 38 -10.30 2.86 11.47
C THR A 38 -9.31 3.29 10.39
N THR A 39 -8.54 4.34 10.66
CA THR A 39 -7.44 4.77 9.78
C THR A 39 -6.42 3.67 9.57
N GLU A 40 -6.19 2.83 10.59
CA GLU A 40 -5.32 1.67 10.52
C GLU A 40 -5.83 0.63 9.51
N ALA A 41 -7.12 0.27 9.58
CA ALA A 41 -7.73 -0.65 8.62
C ALA A 41 -7.65 -0.13 7.17
N ILE A 42 -7.81 1.18 6.97
CA ILE A 42 -7.65 1.81 5.65
C ILE A 42 -6.20 1.67 5.19
N GLY A 43 -5.24 2.04 6.03
CA GLY A 43 -3.82 2.00 5.72
C GLY A 43 -3.31 0.60 5.38
N GLU A 44 -3.70 -0.39 6.17
CA GLU A 44 -3.38 -1.80 5.91
C GLU A 44 -3.97 -2.29 4.59
N THR A 45 -5.23 -1.95 4.31
CA THR A 45 -5.88 -2.34 3.05
C THR A 45 -5.17 -1.70 1.86
N VAL A 46 -4.82 -0.41 1.95
CA VAL A 46 -4.03 0.27 0.91
C VAL A 46 -2.68 -0.41 0.72
N MET A 47 -1.94 -0.71 1.81
CA MET A 47 -0.64 -1.38 1.74
C MET A 47 -0.74 -2.74 1.04
N LYS A 48 -1.74 -3.56 1.37
CA LYS A 48 -1.99 -4.85 0.72
C LYS A 48 -2.19 -4.73 -0.79
N HIS A 49 -3.00 -3.77 -1.23
CA HIS A 49 -3.23 -3.52 -2.66
C HIS A 49 -1.95 -3.04 -3.36
N LEU A 50 -1.19 -2.15 -2.73
CA LEU A 50 0.07 -1.64 -3.27
C LEU A 50 1.16 -2.72 -3.34
N GLU A 51 1.31 -3.58 -2.34
CA GLU A 51 2.29 -4.68 -2.32
C GLU A 51 2.12 -5.60 -3.53
N SER A 52 0.86 -5.86 -3.94
CA SER A 52 0.54 -6.69 -5.10
C SER A 52 0.62 -5.96 -6.45
N THR A 53 0.53 -4.63 -6.45
CA THR A 53 0.48 -3.83 -7.69
C THR A 53 1.85 -3.26 -8.06
N ASP A 54 2.51 -2.58 -7.13
CA ASP A 54 3.77 -1.89 -7.37
C ASP A 54 4.55 -1.70 -6.07
N LYS A 55 5.70 -2.37 -5.98
CA LYS A 55 6.55 -2.31 -4.78
C LYS A 55 7.09 -0.92 -4.47
N ILE A 56 7.39 -0.11 -5.48
CA ILE A 56 7.90 1.25 -5.26
C ILE A 56 6.79 2.13 -4.68
N ALA A 57 5.56 1.97 -5.16
CA ALA A 57 4.39 2.65 -4.60
C ALA A 57 4.13 2.18 -3.16
N TYR A 58 4.20 0.87 -2.89
CA TYR A 58 4.11 0.32 -1.52
C TYR A 58 5.13 0.99 -0.60
N VAL A 59 6.40 1.00 -0.99
CA VAL A 59 7.50 1.53 -0.17
C VAL A 59 7.32 3.01 0.14
N ARG A 60 6.88 3.81 -0.83
CA ARG A 60 6.58 5.24 -0.62
C ARG A 60 5.37 5.47 0.27
N PHE A 61 4.33 4.65 0.14
CA PHE A 61 3.18 4.75 1.00
C PHE A 61 3.53 4.35 2.44
N ALA A 62 4.26 3.23 2.59
CA ALA A 62 4.73 2.71 3.86
C ALA A 62 5.62 3.71 4.60
N SER A 63 6.45 4.48 3.89
CA SER A 63 7.33 5.48 4.53
C SER A 63 6.58 6.59 5.25
N VAL A 64 5.42 6.98 4.72
CA VAL A 64 4.54 7.96 5.36
C VAL A 64 3.65 7.29 6.40
N TYR A 65 3.04 6.16 6.05
CA TYR A 65 2.05 5.49 6.89
C TYR A 65 2.66 4.95 8.18
N ARG A 66 3.80 4.24 8.10
CA ARG A 66 4.48 3.68 9.29
C ARG A 66 5.37 4.68 10.01
N GLN A 67 5.47 5.92 9.50
CA GLN A 67 6.34 6.98 10.04
C GLN A 67 7.70 6.42 10.43
N PHE A 68 8.40 5.75 9.50
CA PHE A 68 9.68 5.14 9.84
C PHE A 68 10.62 6.23 10.37
N ALA A 69 10.90 6.18 11.67
CA ALA A 69 11.74 7.14 12.36
C ALA A 69 13.23 6.97 11.97
N ASP A 70 13.59 5.78 11.49
CA ASP A 70 14.96 5.41 11.13
C ASP A 70 15.00 4.70 9.77
N VAL A 71 16.00 5.06 8.97
CA VAL A 71 16.40 4.40 7.71
C VAL A 71 16.66 2.91 7.92
N ASN A 72 17.15 2.50 9.11
CA ASN A 72 17.35 1.09 9.44
C ASN A 72 16.04 0.28 9.42
N ASN A 73 14.96 0.83 9.99
CA ASN A 73 13.64 0.17 9.98
C ASN A 73 13.09 0.05 8.56
N PHE A 74 13.34 1.06 7.74
CA PHE A 74 12.99 1.03 6.32
C PHE A 74 13.76 -0.07 5.57
N MET A 75 15.08 -0.17 5.78
CA MET A 75 15.91 -1.21 5.15
C MET A 75 15.49 -2.62 5.56
N GLN A 76 15.13 -2.83 6.84
CA GLN A 76 14.60 -4.11 7.32
C GLN A 76 13.28 -4.46 6.63
N GLU A 77 12.36 -3.51 6.47
CA GLU A 77 11.10 -3.73 5.75
C GLU A 77 11.37 -4.11 4.28
N ILE A 78 12.28 -3.43 3.59
CA ILE A 78 12.70 -3.78 2.22
C ILE A 78 13.27 -5.21 2.16
N GLN A 79 14.12 -5.58 3.12
CA GLN A 79 14.71 -6.91 3.18
C GLN A 79 13.66 -8.00 3.44
N ASN A 80 12.68 -7.72 4.29
CA ASN A 80 11.55 -8.60 4.55
C ASN A 80 10.70 -8.81 3.29
N MET A 81 10.43 -7.74 2.53
CA MET A 81 9.74 -7.83 1.24
C MET A 81 10.51 -8.71 0.25
N MET A 82 11.81 -8.47 0.07
CA MET A 82 12.65 -9.28 -0.83
C MET A 82 12.72 -10.75 -0.43
N SER A 83 12.69 -11.04 0.88
CA SER A 83 12.73 -12.41 1.41
C SER A 83 11.42 -13.16 1.14
N LYS A 84 10.27 -12.49 1.31
CA LYS A 84 8.95 -13.05 0.98
C LYS A 84 8.82 -13.42 -0.51
N GLU A 85 9.52 -12.71 -1.40
CA GLU A 85 9.52 -13.05 -2.83
C GLU A 85 10.29 -14.32 -3.13
N LYS A 86 11.43 -14.54 -2.47
CA LYS A 86 12.25 -15.75 -2.69
C LYS A 86 11.53 -17.04 -2.27
N THR A 87 10.60 -16.95 -1.32
CA THR A 87 9.83 -18.11 -0.83
C THR A 87 8.63 -18.46 -1.73
N LYS A 88 8.25 -17.61 -2.68
CA LYS A 88 7.18 -17.88 -3.66
C LYS A 88 7.66 -18.60 -4.93
N ILE A 89 8.92 -19.03 -4.97
CA ILE A 89 9.55 -19.76 -6.09
C ILE A 89 9.65 -21.24 -5.74
#